data_AF-A0A416MDP5-F1
#
_entry.id   AF-A0A416MDP5-F1
#
_cell.length_a   1.000
_cell.length_b   1.000
_cell.length_c   1.000
_cell.angle_alpha   90.00
_cell.angle_beta   90.00
_cell.angle_gamma   90.00
#
_symmetry.space_group_name_H-M   'P 1'
#
loop_
_entity.id
_entity.type
_entity.pdbx_description
1 polymer ?
#
loop_
_entity_poly.entity_id
_entity_poly.type
_entity_poly.pdbx_seq_one_letter_code
_entity_poly.pdbx_strand_id
1 'polypeptide(L)'
;MKHRIIAEKMITNTVPNDYKFFMFNGKMDSVMVCTNRASGHPTFRFYDKEWNRLLYQKPELEPESNVERPENYEKMIRIAEQLSENLVHMRVDLYNIDGQIYFGELTFFDQGGFDTDITLETDLKWGELMDLEKIK
;
A
#
# COMPACT_ATOMS: atom_id res chain seq x y z
N MET A 1 23.32 16.06 8.46
CA MET A 1 22.17 16.64 9.20
C MET A 1 22.32 16.31 10.68
N LYS A 2 21.81 17.16 11.60
CA LYS A 2 21.69 16.78 13.02
C LYS A 2 20.55 15.75 13.17
N HIS A 3 20.69 14.81 14.10
CA HIS A 3 19.62 13.85 14.43
C HIS A 3 18.36 14.59 14.89
N ARG A 4 17.19 14.14 14.43
CA ARG A 4 15.88 14.68 14.78
C ARG A 4 14.96 13.50 15.10
N ILE A 5 14.06 13.69 16.07
CA ILE A 5 13.00 12.74 16.41
C ILE A 5 11.67 13.46 16.18
N ILE A 6 10.73 12.77 15.55
CA ILE A 6 9.34 13.20 15.39
C ILE A 6 8.50 12.31 16.30
N ALA A 7 7.59 12.91 17.06
CA ALA A 7 6.62 12.20 17.90
C ALA A 7 5.22 12.67 17.50
N GLU A 8 4.33 11.72 17.25
CA GLU A 8 2.96 11.98 16.81
C GLU A 8 1.94 11.34 17.76
N LYS A 9 0.68 11.75 17.66
CA LYS A 9 -0.40 11.22 18.49
C LYS A 9 -0.74 9.79 18.03
N MET A 10 -0.85 8.88 18.99
CA MET A 10 -1.37 7.52 18.74
C MET A 10 -2.85 7.57 18.33
N ILE A 11 -3.20 6.94 17.20
CA ILE A 11 -4.52 7.04 16.56
C ILE A 11 -5.54 6.01 17.06
N THR A 12 -5.09 4.91 17.66
CA THR A 12 -5.92 3.87 18.29
C THR A 12 -5.12 3.08 19.34
N ASN A 13 -5.80 2.39 20.26
CA ASN A 13 -5.17 1.51 21.26
C ASN A 13 -4.92 0.08 20.74
N THR A 14 -5.45 -0.26 19.57
CA THR A 14 -5.23 -1.54 18.89
C THR A 14 -4.32 -1.33 17.67
N VAL A 15 -3.70 -2.39 17.16
CA VAL A 15 -2.93 -2.26 15.91
C VAL A 15 -3.93 -2.24 14.74
N PRO A 16 -4.08 -1.12 14.02
CA PRO A 16 -5.02 -1.04 12.91
C PRO A 16 -4.51 -1.82 11.70
N ASN A 17 -5.42 -2.18 10.80
CA ASN A 17 -5.04 -2.65 9.48
C ASN A 17 -4.38 -1.50 8.70
N ASP A 18 -3.33 -1.84 7.97
CA ASP A 18 -2.51 -0.91 7.20
C ASP A 18 -2.81 -1.11 5.72
N TYR A 19 -3.22 -0.05 5.04
CA TYR A 19 -3.64 -0.04 3.64
C TYR A 19 -2.59 0.68 2.82
N LYS A 20 -1.80 -0.10 2.07
CA LYS A 20 -0.64 0.39 1.32
C LYS A 20 -0.97 0.44 -0.15
N PHE A 21 -1.27 1.63 -0.65
CA PHE A 21 -1.67 1.86 -2.03
C PHE A 21 -0.44 1.96 -2.91
N PHE A 22 -0.31 1.08 -3.89
CA PHE A 22 0.74 1.11 -4.91
C PHE A 22 0.27 1.99 -6.06
N MET A 23 0.95 3.12 -6.22
CA MET A 23 0.61 4.17 -7.16
C MET A 23 1.64 4.22 -8.27
N PHE A 24 1.16 4.32 -9.51
CA PHE A 24 1.96 4.45 -10.71
C PHE A 24 1.43 5.61 -11.54
N ASN A 25 2.29 6.57 -11.88
CA ASN A 25 1.91 7.77 -12.62
C ASN A 25 0.74 8.55 -11.98
N GLY A 26 0.71 8.65 -10.65
CA GLY A 26 -0.37 9.27 -9.89
C GLY A 26 -1.70 8.50 -9.89
N LYS A 27 -1.71 7.23 -10.33
CA LYS A 27 -2.88 6.36 -10.41
C LYS A 27 -2.68 5.07 -9.63
N MET A 28 -3.75 4.62 -8.98
CA MET A 28 -3.72 3.39 -8.22
C MET A 28 -3.69 2.19 -9.17
N ASP A 29 -2.76 1.27 -8.92
CA ASP A 29 -2.84 -0.10 -9.44
C ASP A 29 -3.53 -1.01 -8.43
N SER A 30 -3.02 -1.05 -7.19
CA SER A 30 -3.45 -1.99 -6.17
C SER A 30 -3.27 -1.44 -4.76
N VAL A 31 -3.91 -2.08 -3.78
CA VAL A 31 -3.68 -1.87 -2.34
C VAL A 31 -3.27 -3.17 -1.69
N MET A 32 -2.16 -3.16 -0.94
CA MET A 32 -1.81 -4.23 -0.02
C MET A 32 -2.40 -3.93 1.35
N VAL A 33 -3.28 -4.81 1.82
CA VAL A 33 -3.82 -4.75 3.17
C VAL A 33 -3.00 -5.67 4.07
N CYS A 34 -2.34 -5.08 5.06
CA CYS A 34 -1.62 -5.79 6.10
C CYS A 34 -2.51 -5.94 7.34
N THR A 35 -2.82 -7.20 7.69
CA THR A 35 -3.59 -7.57 8.87
C THR A 35 -2.74 -8.40 9.84
N ASN A 36 -3.25 -8.69 11.04
CA ASN A 36 -2.59 -9.56 12.03
C ASN A 36 -1.20 -9.09 12.50
N ARG A 37 -0.86 -7.82 12.28
CA ARG A 37 0.46 -7.29 12.67
C ARG A 37 0.74 -7.41 14.18
N ALA A 38 -0.29 -7.34 15.02
CA ALA A 38 -0.17 -7.53 16.46
C ALA A 38 0.33 -8.92 16.88
N SER A 39 0.16 -9.96 16.04
CA SER A 39 0.61 -11.32 16.35
C SER A 39 2.11 -11.55 16.07
N GLY A 40 2.77 -10.58 15.43
CA GLY A 40 4.13 -10.77 14.89
C GLY A 40 4.17 -11.50 13.53
N HIS A 41 3.03 -11.99 13.05
CA HIS A 41 2.89 -12.67 11.76
C HIS A 41 1.90 -11.91 10.87
N PRO A 42 2.35 -10.81 10.22
CA PRO A 42 1.48 -10.04 9.35
C PRO A 42 1.01 -10.90 8.17
N THR A 43 -0.21 -10.63 7.73
CA THR A 43 -0.82 -11.29 6.57
C THR A 43 -1.13 -10.23 5.53
N PHE A 44 -0.62 -10.42 4.31
CA PHE A 44 -0.69 -9.43 3.25
C PHE A 44 -1.64 -9.86 2.14
N ARG A 45 -2.40 -8.89 1.64
CA ARG A 45 -3.47 -9.15 0.68
C ARG A 45 -3.61 -7.99 -0.30
N PHE A 46 -3.41 -8.27 -1.59
CA PHE A 46 -3.61 -7.29 -2.64
C PHE A 46 -5.05 -7.26 -3.19
N TYR A 47 -5.53 -6.06 -3.47
CA TYR A 47 -6.83 -5.80 -4.09
C TYR A 47 -6.71 -4.69 -5.14
N ASP A 48 -7.51 -4.79 -6.20
CA ASP A 48 -7.65 -3.72 -7.19
C ASP A 48 -8.62 -2.61 -6.71
N LYS A 49 -8.89 -1.66 -7.60
CA LYS A 49 -9.80 -0.53 -7.35
C LYS A 49 -11.24 -0.95 -7.06
N GLU A 50 -11.69 -2.06 -7.64
CA GLU A 50 -13.02 -2.63 -7.46
C GLU A 50 -13.08 -3.64 -6.30
N TRP A 51 -11.97 -3.80 -5.56
CA TRP A 51 -11.79 -4.75 -4.46
C TRP A 51 -11.78 -6.23 -4.89
N ASN A 52 -11.41 -6.51 -6.14
CA ASN A 52 -11.14 -7.87 -6.56
C ASN A 52 -9.77 -8.30 -6.05
N ARG A 53 -9.66 -9.57 -5.63
CA ARG A 53 -8.43 -10.18 -5.15
C ARG A 53 -7.36 -10.17 -6.25
N LEU A 54 -6.16 -9.72 -5.92
CA LEU A 54 -4.97 -9.82 -6.76
C LEU A 54 -3.97 -10.78 -6.08
N LEU A 55 -3.47 -11.76 -6.83
CA LEU A 55 -2.48 -12.73 -6.35
C LEU A 55 -1.10 -12.29 -6.82
N TYR A 56 -0.52 -11.34 -6.09
CA TYR A 56 0.76 -10.71 -6.45
C TYR A 56 1.94 -11.34 -5.73
N GLN A 57 1.68 -12.08 -4.66
CA GLN A 57 2.71 -12.78 -3.91
C GLN A 57 2.92 -14.18 -4.46
N LYS A 58 4.04 -14.78 -4.08
CA LYS A 58 4.29 -16.20 -4.28
C LYS A 58 3.11 -17.02 -3.71
N PRO A 59 2.69 -18.12 -4.37
CA PRO A 59 1.51 -18.87 -3.97
C PRO A 59 1.50 -19.32 -2.50
N GLU A 60 2.66 -19.66 -1.93
CA GLU A 60 2.81 -20.07 -0.53
C GLU A 60 2.58 -18.94 0.50
N LEU A 61 2.62 -17.69 0.06
CA LEU A 61 2.37 -16.50 0.88
C LEU A 61 0.93 -15.98 0.72
N GLU A 62 0.20 -16.46 -0.29
CA GLU A 62 -1.15 -16.01 -0.59
C GLU A 62 -2.18 -16.59 0.38
N PRO A 63 -2.83 -15.77 1.23
CA PRO A 63 -3.84 -16.25 2.16
C PRO A 63 -5.16 -16.55 1.43
N GLU A 64 -5.83 -17.64 1.79
CA GLU A 64 -7.17 -17.97 1.26
C GLU A 64 -8.26 -17.00 1.77
N SER A 65 -8.04 -16.39 2.94
CA SER A 65 -8.98 -15.45 3.56
C SER A 65 -9.00 -14.10 2.85
N ASN A 66 -10.18 -13.46 2.80
CA ASN A 66 -10.32 -12.08 2.32
C ASN A 66 -10.40 -11.07 3.47
N VAL A 67 -10.10 -9.81 3.16
CA VAL A 67 -10.37 -8.66 4.03
C VAL A 67 -11.64 -7.94 3.54
N GLU A 68 -12.48 -7.56 4.49
CA GLU A 68 -13.66 -6.76 4.22
C GLU A 68 -13.27 -5.39 3.64
N ARG A 69 -14.00 -4.97 2.61
CA ARG A 69 -13.77 -3.68 1.96
C ARG A 69 -14.15 -2.55 2.90
N PRO A 70 -13.27 -1.56 3.16
CA PRO A 70 -13.66 -0.41 3.94
C PRO A 70 -14.72 0.41 3.21
N GLU A 71 -15.75 0.88 3.91
CA GLU A 71 -16.86 1.65 3.31
C GLU A 71 -16.41 2.92 2.58
N ASN A 72 -15.31 3.52 3.03
CA ASN A 72 -14.74 4.76 2.50
C ASN A 72 -13.54 4.50 1.57
N TYR A 73 -13.40 3.28 1.01
CA TYR A 73 -12.28 2.91 0.16
C TYR A 73 -12.04 3.89 -1.00
N GLU A 74 -13.09 4.30 -1.71
CA GLU A 74 -12.98 5.26 -2.82
C GLU A 74 -12.40 6.60 -2.37
N LYS A 75 -12.64 7.01 -1.12
CA LYS A 75 -12.02 8.21 -0.56
C LYS A 75 -10.54 8.00 -0.27
N MET A 76 -10.15 6.82 0.20
CA MET A 76 -8.74 6.46 0.41
C MET A 76 -7.97 6.47 -0.91
N ILE A 77 -8.55 5.91 -1.98
CA ILE A 77 -7.97 5.96 -3.33
C ILE A 77 -7.72 7.40 -3.77
N ARG A 78 -8.72 8.28 -3.65
CA ARG A 78 -8.56 9.70 -4.03
C ARG A 78 -7.44 10.38 -3.26
N ILE A 79 -7.31 10.11 -1.95
CA ILE A 79 -6.21 10.65 -1.13
C ILE A 79 -4.86 10.13 -1.65
N ALA A 80 -4.76 8.84 -1.94
CA ALA A 80 -3.53 8.25 -2.47
C ALA A 80 -3.16 8.81 -3.86
N GLU A 81 -4.13 8.99 -4.77
CA GLU A 81 -3.92 9.63 -6.08
C GLU A 81 -3.44 11.08 -5.93
N GLN A 82 -4.01 11.85 -4.99
CA GLN A 82 -3.57 13.22 -4.73
C GLN A 82 -2.15 13.28 -4.17
N LEU A 83 -1.78 12.37 -3.27
CA LEU A 83 -0.45 12.32 -2.65
C LEU A 83 0.64 11.84 -3.62
N SER A 84 0.27 11.07 -4.65
CA SER A 84 1.19 10.53 -5.65
C SER A 84 1.18 11.30 -6.98
N GLU A 85 0.52 12.46 -7.03
CA GLU A 85 0.38 13.25 -8.24
C GLU A 85 1.77 13.59 -8.84
N ASN A 86 1.91 13.39 -10.16
CA ASN A 86 3.14 13.62 -10.92
C ASN A 86 4.35 12.74 -10.52
N LEU A 87 4.13 11.65 -9.76
CA LEU A 87 5.17 10.67 -9.45
C LEU A 87 4.99 9.40 -10.28
N VAL A 88 6.10 8.87 -10.77
CA VAL A 88 6.10 7.64 -11.57
C VAL A 88 5.76 6.42 -10.72
N HIS A 89 6.24 6.39 -9.48
CA HIS A 89 5.88 5.36 -8.50
C HIS A 89 5.88 5.95 -7.09
N MET A 90 4.92 5.51 -6.27
CA MET A 90 4.86 5.77 -4.83
C MET A 90 3.95 4.76 -4.15
N ARG A 91 4.37 4.26 -2.99
CA ARG A 91 3.47 3.61 -2.04
C ARG A 91 2.94 4.63 -1.05
N VAL A 92 1.63 4.71 -0.91
CA VAL A 92 0.95 5.57 0.06
C VAL A 92 0.30 4.71 1.13
N ASP A 93 0.73 4.86 2.37
CA ASP A 93 0.22 4.07 3.48
C ASP A 93 -0.85 4.87 4.23
N LEU A 94 -2.05 4.31 4.33
CA LEU A 94 -3.19 4.90 5.01
C LEU A 94 -3.75 3.95 6.07
N TYR A 95 -4.33 4.51 7.11
CA TYR A 95 -5.17 3.80 8.06
C TYR A 95 -6.62 4.23 7.91
N ASN A 96 -7.55 3.33 8.22
CA ASN A 96 -8.97 3.62 8.33
C ASN A 96 -9.49 3.09 9.67
N ILE A 97 -9.82 3.99 10.59
CA ILE A 97 -10.28 3.67 11.95
C ILE A 97 -11.63 4.35 12.13
N ASP A 98 -12.69 3.56 12.30
CA ASP A 98 -14.06 4.05 12.50
C ASP A 98 -14.49 5.07 11.42
N GLY A 99 -14.10 4.83 10.17
CA GLY A 99 -14.38 5.70 9.02
C GLY A 99 -13.48 6.93 8.88
N GLN A 100 -12.60 7.18 9.86
CA GLN A 100 -11.60 8.25 9.81
C GLN A 100 -10.31 7.74 9.14
N ILE A 101 -9.89 8.46 8.11
CA ILE A 101 -8.66 8.15 7.35
C ILE A 101 -7.49 8.92 7.97
N TYR A 102 -6.38 8.22 8.17
CA TYR A 102 -5.13 8.78 8.65
C TYR A 102 -3.99 8.46 7.68
N PHE A 103 -3.10 9.43 7.48
CA PHE A 103 -1.85 9.23 6.77
C PHE A 103 -0.85 8.46 7.64
N GLY A 104 -0.17 7.48 7.08
CA GLY A 104 0.94 6.76 7.71
C GLY A 104 2.29 7.21 7.18
N GLU A 105 2.60 6.83 5.95
CA GLU A 105 3.89 7.15 5.30
C GLU A 105 3.77 7.25 3.78
N LEU A 106 4.80 7.84 3.17
CA LEU A 106 5.06 7.77 1.73
C LEU A 106 6.38 7.03 1.53
N THR A 107 6.34 5.99 0.69
CA THR A 107 7.51 5.16 0.37
C THR A 107 7.73 5.15 -1.13
N PHE A 108 8.85 5.71 -1.59
CA PHE A 108 9.15 5.87 -3.02
C PHE A 108 9.50 4.55 -3.70
N PHE A 109 10.19 3.66 -2.99
CA PHE A 109 10.61 2.36 -3.50
C PHE A 109 10.38 1.32 -2.42
N ASP A 110 9.35 0.51 -2.59
CA ASP A 110 9.06 -0.54 -1.63
C ASP A 110 10.17 -1.58 -1.63
N GLN A 111 10.60 -2.00 -0.43
CA GLN A 111 11.76 -2.86 -0.21
C GLN A 111 13.03 -2.49 -1.00
N GLY A 112 13.16 -1.22 -1.41
CA GLY A 112 14.24 -0.78 -2.29
C GLY A 112 14.23 -1.42 -3.69
N GLY A 113 13.11 -1.99 -4.13
CA GLY A 113 12.98 -2.70 -5.41
C GLY A 113 13.47 -4.16 -5.38
N PHE A 114 13.69 -4.74 -4.19
CA PHE A 114 14.16 -6.11 -4.02
C PHE A 114 13.16 -6.98 -3.25
N ASP A 115 11.86 -6.76 -3.47
CA ASP A 115 10.82 -7.55 -2.83
C ASP A 115 10.88 -9.00 -3.33
N THR A 116 11.24 -9.92 -2.43
CA THR A 116 11.34 -11.35 -2.76
C THR A 116 10.05 -12.12 -2.56
N ASP A 117 9.00 -11.48 -2.06
CA ASP A 117 7.72 -12.12 -1.72
C ASP A 117 6.74 -12.04 -2.90
N ILE A 118 6.88 -11.04 -3.77
CA ILE A 118 6.12 -10.93 -5.01
C ILE A 118 6.56 -11.93 -6.09
N THR A 119 5.66 -12.24 -7.02
CA THR A 119 5.99 -13.05 -8.19
C THR A 119 6.83 -12.25 -9.20
N LEU A 120 7.59 -12.96 -10.05
CA LEU A 120 8.28 -12.32 -11.19
C LEU A 120 7.29 -11.62 -12.14
N GLU A 121 6.08 -12.16 -12.31
CA GLU A 121 5.04 -11.55 -13.14
C GLU A 121 4.60 -10.20 -12.57
N THR A 122 4.39 -10.12 -11.24
CA THR A 122 4.08 -8.87 -10.56
C THR A 122 5.22 -7.86 -10.66
N ASP A 123 6.46 -8.30 -10.44
CA ASP A 123 7.64 -7.44 -10.54
C ASP A 123 7.76 -6.80 -11.94
N LEU A 124 7.65 -7.63 -12.98
CA LEU A 124 7.65 -7.16 -14.37
C LEU A 124 6.48 -6.22 -14.67
N LYS A 125 5.27 -6.58 -14.23
CA LYS A 125 4.07 -5.73 -14.39
C LYS A 125 4.30 -4.35 -13.78
N TRP A 126 4.80 -4.28 -12.56
CA TRP A 126 5.06 -3.00 -11.88
C TRP A 126 6.14 -2.20 -12.59
N GLY A 127 7.18 -2.86 -13.13
CA GLY A 127 8.16 -2.22 -14.00
C GLY A 127 7.54 -1.60 -15.26
N GLU A 128 6.61 -2.30 -15.92
CA GLU A 128 5.90 -1.81 -17.12
C GLU A 128 4.97 -0.63 -16.83
N LEU A 129 4.41 -0.54 -15.61
CA LEU A 129 3.57 0.58 -15.20
C LEU A 129 4.36 1.87 -14.95
N MET A 130 5.67 1.79 -14.69
CA MET A 130 6.52 2.94 -14.44
C MET A 130 6.92 3.64 -15.75
N ASP A 131 6.25 4.75 -16.06
CA ASP A 131 6.58 5.58 -17.23
C ASP A 131 7.76 6.51 -16.91
N LEU A 132 8.97 6.01 -17.17
CA LEU A 132 10.21 6.72 -16.89
C LEU A 132 10.41 7.97 -17.76
N GLU A 133 9.68 8.13 -18.87
CA GLU A 133 9.74 9.35 -19.70
C GLU A 133 9.18 10.57 -18.96
N LYS A 134 8.41 10.35 -17.90
CA LYS A 134 7.89 11.40 -17.01
C LYS A 134 8.90 11.87 -15.96
N ILE A 135 10.04 11.20 -15.81
CA ILE A 135 11.13 11.64 -14.93
C ILE A 135 11.93 12.70 -15.68
N LYS A 136 11.83 13.96 -15.22
CA LYS A 136 12.61 15.10 -15.74
C LYS A 136 13.91 15.30 -14.98
#